data_AF-A0AAW6WCS5-F1
#
_entry.id   AF-A0AAW6WCS5-F1
#
_cell.length_a   1.000
_cell.length_b   1.000
_cell.length_c   1.000
_cell.angle_alpha   90.00
_cell.angle_beta   90.00
_cell.angle_gamma   90.00
#
_symmetry.space_group_name_H-M   'P 1'
#
loop_
_entity.id
_entity.type
_entity.pdbx_description
1 polymer ?
#
loop_
_entity_poly.entity_id
_entity_poly.type
_entity_poly.pdbx_seq_one_letter_code
_entity_poly.pdbx_strand_id
1 'polypeptide(L)'
;MEKEKVLEIEFEQVWDKWAWRIKKIELEAGEETNEIGEVFSTTIEKIDGVWRIGGNGNPTFYENMLITSEARHVLELIEKGINEKYGKSKRWRAGYKERYFYINFVGEICKNLDENNAMNRQAYEFGNYFQTREQAEKARELQKKAYQEVWKHE
;
A
#
# COMPACT_ATOMS: atom_id res chain seq x y z
N MET A 1 -5.34 -9.82 4.96
CA MET A 1 -3.93 -9.79 4.52
C MET A 1 -3.36 -8.49 5.04
N GLU A 2 -2.24 -8.55 5.76
CA GLU A 2 -1.62 -7.35 6.36
C GLU A 2 -1.18 -6.42 5.21
N LYS A 3 -1.68 -5.18 5.21
CA LYS A 3 -1.24 -4.15 4.26
C LYS A 3 -0.04 -3.45 4.87
N GLU A 4 1.01 -3.27 4.08
CA GLU A 4 2.09 -2.38 4.45
C GLU A 4 1.55 -0.95 4.49
N LYS A 5 1.84 -0.25 5.59
CA LYS A 5 1.46 1.14 5.75
C LYS A 5 2.23 2.00 4.75
N VAL A 6 1.49 2.83 4.01
CA VAL A 6 2.02 3.86 3.11
C VAL A 6 2.07 5.23 3.78
N LEU A 7 1.41 5.40 4.93
CA LEU A 7 1.50 6.57 5.79
C LEU A 7 1.68 6.12 7.24
N GLU A 8 2.67 6.67 7.94
CA GLU A 8 2.86 6.50 9.38
C GLU A 8 3.07 7.88 10.01
N ILE A 9 2.23 8.21 10.98
CA ILE A 9 2.33 9.43 11.77
C ILE A 9 2.75 9.03 13.18
N GLU A 10 3.72 9.74 13.75
CA GLU A 10 4.07 9.59 15.15
C GLU A 10 3.68 10.82 15.96
N PHE A 11 3.39 10.58 17.24
CA PHE A 11 2.90 11.59 18.18
C PHE A 11 3.71 11.54 19.46
N GLU A 12 4.01 12.71 20.02
CA GLU A 12 4.67 12.86 21.32
C GLU A 12 3.88 13.86 22.18
N GLN A 13 3.60 13.51 23.44
CA GLN A 13 2.80 14.36 24.32
C GLN A 13 3.65 15.54 24.81
N VAL A 14 3.12 16.75 24.67
CA VAL A 14 3.73 18.00 25.13
C VAL A 14 2.71 18.75 25.99
N TRP A 15 2.83 18.58 27.31
CA TRP A 15 1.85 19.07 28.29
C TRP A 15 0.43 18.54 28.01
N ASP A 16 -0.53 19.43 27.77
CA ASP A 16 -1.92 19.16 27.41
C ASP A 16 -2.14 19.00 25.90
N LYS A 17 -1.08 19.05 25.09
CA LYS A 17 -1.09 18.98 23.63
C LYS A 17 -0.19 17.85 23.10
N TRP A 18 -0.11 17.75 21.78
CA TRP A 18 0.70 16.76 21.07
C TRP A 18 1.57 17.42 20.01
N ALA A 19 2.86 17.08 19.99
CA ALA A 19 3.69 17.22 18.80
C ALA A 19 3.44 16.01 17.89
N TRP A 20 3.59 16.19 16.58
CA TRP A 20 3.42 15.12 15.60
C TRP A 20 4.37 15.30 14.43
N ARG A 21 4.70 14.20 13.74
CA ARG A 21 5.44 14.24 12.47
C ARG A 21 5.15 13.04 11.58
N ILE A 22 5.35 13.20 10.28
CA ILE A 22 5.27 12.08 9.33
C ILE A 22 6.57 11.27 9.41
N LYS A 23 6.45 10.03 9.87
CA LYS A 23 7.57 9.08 9.95
C LYS A 23 7.81 8.36 8.62
N LYS A 24 6.74 8.03 7.90
CA LYS A 24 6.77 7.35 6.60
C LYS A 24 5.67 7.89 5.71
N ILE A 25 6.01 8.19 4.45
CA ILE A 25 5.04 8.44 3.38
C ILE A 25 5.54 7.85 2.06
N GLU A 26 4.73 7.00 1.45
CA GLU A 26 4.98 6.35 0.14
C GLU A 26 3.81 6.60 -0.83
N LEU A 27 3.30 7.83 -0.83
CA LEU A 27 2.31 8.32 -1.79
C LEU A 27 3.00 9.23 -2.80
N GLU A 28 2.58 9.20 -4.06
CA GLU A 28 3.03 10.19 -5.03
C GLU A 28 2.43 11.56 -4.65
N ALA A 29 3.30 12.57 -4.50
CA ALA A 29 2.88 13.91 -4.12
C ALA A 29 1.96 14.51 -5.20
N GLY A 30 0.79 15.00 -4.79
CA GLY A 30 -0.16 15.64 -5.72
C GLY A 30 -1.28 14.73 -6.24
N GLU A 31 -1.37 13.47 -5.80
CA GLU A 31 -2.61 12.72 -5.95
C GLU A 31 -3.66 13.33 -5.00
N GLU A 32 -4.67 14.00 -5.56
CA GLU A 32 -5.93 14.17 -4.87
C GLU A 32 -6.44 12.78 -4.52
N THR A 33 -6.23 12.36 -3.27
CA THR A 33 -6.75 11.09 -2.79
C THR A 33 -8.25 11.27 -2.57
N ASN A 34 -8.99 11.31 -3.68
CA ASN A 34 -10.42 11.53 -3.72
C ASN A 34 -11.10 10.31 -3.11
N GLU A 35 -11.63 10.52 -1.90
CA GLU A 35 -12.48 9.65 -1.09
C GLU A 35 -11.75 8.53 -0.36
N ILE A 36 -11.34 8.83 0.87
CA ILE A 36 -10.92 7.85 1.87
C ILE A 36 -12.17 7.50 2.69
N GLY A 37 -12.98 6.58 2.18
CA GLY A 37 -14.35 6.40 2.67
C GLY A 37 -15.22 7.65 2.42
N GLU A 38 -16.52 7.56 2.69
CA GLU A 38 -17.48 8.67 2.48
C GLU A 38 -17.20 9.95 3.31
N VAL A 39 -16.05 10.09 3.99
CA VAL A 39 -15.92 11.05 5.09
C VAL A 39 -14.83 12.12 4.90
N PHE A 40 -13.72 11.89 4.19
CA PHE A 40 -12.66 12.92 4.11
C PHE A 40 -11.91 12.97 2.77
N SER A 41 -11.87 14.17 2.16
CA SER A 41 -10.85 14.56 1.18
C SER A 41 -9.68 15.22 1.93
N THR A 42 -8.46 14.71 1.73
CA THR A 42 -7.25 15.23 2.39
C THR A 42 -6.12 15.29 1.39
N THR A 43 -5.32 16.34 1.45
CA THR A 43 -4.08 16.51 0.70
C THR A 43 -2.92 16.41 1.69
N ILE A 44 -1.86 15.70 1.29
CA ILE A 44 -0.60 15.62 2.04
C ILE A 44 0.50 16.18 1.14
N GLU A 45 1.13 17.25 1.59
CA GLU A 45 2.13 17.96 0.81
C GLU A 45 3.22 18.53 1.71
N LYS A 46 4.38 18.82 1.11
CA LYS A 46 5.51 19.42 1.82
C LYS A 46 5.71 20.85 1.32
N ILE A 47 5.47 21.83 2.20
CA ILE A 47 5.58 23.26 1.92
C ILE A 47 6.72 23.82 2.76
N ASP A 48 7.72 24.43 2.12
CA ASP A 48 8.88 25.03 2.78
C ASP A 48 9.58 24.09 3.78
N GLY A 49 9.63 22.80 3.43
CA GLY A 49 10.24 21.76 4.26
C GLY A 49 9.36 21.22 5.39
N VAL A 50 8.16 21.76 5.59
CA VAL A 50 7.19 21.35 6.61
C VAL A 50 6.07 20.52 5.98
N TRP A 51 5.73 19.38 6.58
CA TRP A 51 4.58 18.60 6.13
C TRP A 51 3.26 19.29 6.52
N ARG A 52 2.33 19.31 5.57
CA ARG A 52 0.97 19.80 5.71
C ARG A 52 0.00 18.65 5.38
N ILE A 53 -0.98 18.44 6.25
CA ILE A 53 -2.10 17.53 6.04
C ILE A 53 -3.39 18.35 6.14
N GLY A 54 -4.17 18.42 5.07
CA GLY A 54 -5.44 19.17 5.05
C GLY A 54 -6.08 19.21 3.67
N GLY A 55 -7.38 19.47 3.59
CA GLY A 55 -8.13 19.44 2.32
C GLY A 55 -9.43 20.24 2.41
N ASN A 56 -10.17 20.30 1.30
CA ASN A 56 -11.44 21.04 1.24
C ASN A 56 -12.42 20.58 2.33
N GLY A 57 -12.75 21.48 3.25
CA GLY A 57 -13.70 21.22 4.35
C GLY A 57 -13.10 20.66 5.64
N ASN A 58 -11.79 20.36 5.68
CA ASN A 58 -11.12 19.78 6.85
C ASN A 58 -10.12 20.73 7.51
N PRO A 59 -9.85 20.58 8.83
CA PRO A 59 -8.78 21.29 9.50
C PRO A 59 -7.44 21.02 8.81
N THR A 60 -6.64 22.07 8.66
CA THR A 60 -5.27 21.95 8.14
C THR A 60 -4.29 21.82 9.30
N PHE A 61 -3.45 20.80 9.24
CA PHE A 61 -2.40 20.53 10.21
C PHE A 61 -1.04 20.77 9.58
N TYR A 62 -0.17 21.49 10.29
CA TYR A 62 1.24 21.63 9.94
C TYR A 62 2.09 20.91 10.98
N GLU A 63 3.09 20.17 10.52
CA GLU A 63 4.00 19.36 11.37
C GLU A 63 4.74 20.22 12.42
N ASN A 64 4.93 21.51 12.16
CA ASN A 64 5.54 22.44 13.10
C ASN A 64 4.56 23.03 14.14
N MET A 65 3.34 22.52 14.25
CA MET A 65 2.33 22.98 15.21
C MET A 65 1.94 21.88 16.21
N LEU A 66 1.79 22.27 17.49
CA LEU A 66 1.16 21.42 18.50
C LEU A 66 -0.34 21.30 18.22
N ILE A 67 -0.88 20.09 18.38
CA ILE A 67 -2.28 19.77 18.14
C ILE A 67 -2.99 19.36 19.44
N THR A 68 -4.30 19.52 19.48
CA THR A 68 -5.13 19.03 20.59
C THR A 68 -5.33 17.51 20.46
N SER A 69 -5.87 16.88 21.52
CA SER A 69 -6.22 15.45 21.48
C SER A 69 -7.29 15.13 20.42
N GLU A 70 -8.22 16.05 20.15
CA GLU A 70 -9.23 15.91 19.09
C GLU A 70 -8.57 15.95 17.71
N ALA A 71 -7.67 16.90 17.48
CA ALA A 71 -6.91 17.00 16.24
C ALA A 71 -5.99 15.78 16.01
N ARG A 72 -5.40 15.24 17.08
CA ARG A 72 -4.68 13.97 17.03
C ARG A 72 -5.58 12.84 16.54
N HIS A 73 -6.79 12.72 17.08
CA HIS A 73 -7.74 11.69 16.65
C HIS A 73 -8.09 11.81 15.16
N VAL A 74 -8.23 13.03 14.63
CA VAL A 74 -8.44 13.26 13.19
C VAL A 74 -7.26 12.76 12.36
N LEU A 75 -6.01 13.02 12.78
CA LEU A 75 -4.83 12.50 12.08
C LEU A 75 -4.73 10.97 12.12
N GLU A 76 -5.11 10.32 13.23
CA GLU A 76 -5.19 8.86 13.33
C GLU A 76 -6.21 8.26 12.36
N LEU A 77 -7.37 8.93 12.17
CA LEU A 77 -8.39 8.53 11.19
C LEU A 77 -7.89 8.69 9.75
N ILE A 78 -7.18 9.79 9.45
CA ILE A 78 -6.55 10.02 8.14
C ILE A 78 -5.50 8.93 7.87
N GLU A 79 -4.60 8.65 8.82
CA GLU A 79 -3.61 7.57 8.68
C GLU A 79 -4.27 6.23 8.38
N LYS A 80 -5.29 5.86 9.16
CA LYS A 80 -6.01 4.60 8.99
C LYS A 80 -6.63 4.52 7.60
N GLY A 81 -7.37 5.55 7.19
CA GLY A 81 -8.08 5.53 5.92
C GLY A 81 -7.13 5.53 4.71
N ILE A 82 -6.04 6.29 4.75
CA ILE A 82 -4.99 6.25 3.73
C ILE A 82 -4.44 4.82 3.61
N ASN A 83 -4.11 4.17 4.72
CA ASN A 83 -3.57 2.82 4.70
C ASN A 83 -4.61 1.77 4.28
N GLU A 84 -5.90 1.97 4.56
CA GLU A 84 -6.96 1.10 4.06
C GLU A 84 -7.11 1.20 2.54
N LYS A 85 -7.02 2.40 1.99
CA LYS A 85 -7.17 2.65 0.55
C LYS A 85 -5.91 2.32 -0.25
N TYR A 86 -4.78 2.88 0.15
CA TYR A 86 -3.51 2.85 -0.58
C TYR A 86 -2.49 1.89 0.00
N GLY A 87 -2.76 1.31 1.18
CA GLY A 87 -1.86 0.35 1.81
C GLY A 87 -1.53 -0.77 0.83
N LYS A 88 -0.23 -0.92 0.56
CA LYS A 88 0.26 -1.93 -0.37
C LYS A 88 -0.01 -3.27 0.29
N SER A 89 -0.62 -4.20 -0.44
CA SER A 89 -0.67 -5.57 0.05
C SER A 89 0.76 -6.00 0.35
N LYS A 90 1.06 -6.38 1.60
CA LYS A 90 2.37 -6.96 1.91
C LYS A 90 2.51 -8.18 1.03
N ARG A 91 3.36 -8.09 0.01
CA ARG A 91 3.48 -9.14 -0.98
C ARG A 91 4.12 -10.31 -0.27
N TRP A 92 3.35 -11.38 -0.13
CA TRP A 92 3.85 -12.57 0.54
C TRP A 92 5.04 -13.14 -0.24
N ARG A 93 6.08 -13.54 0.49
CA ARG A 93 7.26 -14.23 -0.04
C ARG A 93 7.53 -15.45 0.83
N ALA A 94 7.82 -16.58 0.22
CA ALA A 94 8.17 -17.79 0.95
C ALA A 94 9.55 -17.63 1.59
N GLY A 95 9.74 -18.23 2.77
CA GLY A 95 11.05 -18.41 3.37
C GLY A 95 11.92 -19.41 2.60
N TYR A 96 13.18 -19.56 3.03
CA TYR A 96 14.08 -20.54 2.43
C TYR A 96 13.51 -21.96 2.56
N LYS A 97 13.40 -22.67 1.42
CA LYS A 97 12.77 -23.98 1.24
C LYS A 97 11.26 -24.03 1.56
N GLU A 98 10.60 -22.89 1.66
CA GLU A 98 9.14 -22.86 1.68
C GLU A 98 8.57 -22.93 0.26
N ARG A 99 7.33 -23.42 0.13
CA ARG A 99 6.69 -23.61 -1.17
C ARG A 99 5.93 -22.35 -1.58
N TYR A 100 6.06 -21.98 -2.84
CA TYR A 100 5.19 -21.02 -3.51
C TYR A 100 4.55 -21.65 -4.75
N PHE A 101 3.42 -21.08 -5.17
CA PHE A 101 2.74 -21.42 -6.41
C PHE A 101 3.12 -20.44 -7.52
N TYR A 102 3.16 -20.93 -8.76
CA TYR A 102 3.40 -20.11 -9.94
C TYR A 102 2.69 -20.71 -11.14
N ILE A 103 2.54 -19.92 -12.21
CA ILE A 103 1.96 -20.32 -13.48
C ILE A 103 3.10 -20.56 -14.48
N ASN A 104 3.20 -21.76 -15.06
CA ASN A 104 4.24 -22.05 -16.05
C ASN A 104 3.90 -21.44 -17.43
N PHE A 105 4.79 -21.59 -18.40
CA PHE A 105 4.65 -20.97 -19.72
C PHE A 105 3.45 -21.49 -20.54
N VAL A 106 2.91 -22.66 -20.22
CA VAL A 106 1.67 -23.19 -20.84
C VAL A 106 0.40 -22.84 -20.04
N GLY A 107 0.53 -22.07 -18.95
CA GLY A 107 -0.61 -21.65 -18.14
C GLY A 107 -1.04 -22.65 -17.06
N GLU A 108 -0.21 -23.64 -16.71
CA GLU A 108 -0.50 -24.56 -15.60
C GLU A 108 -0.02 -24.03 -14.26
N ILE A 109 -0.72 -24.38 -13.19
CA ILE A 109 -0.35 -24.00 -11.83
C ILE A 109 0.59 -25.05 -11.24
N CYS A 110 1.83 -24.64 -11.02
CA CYS A 110 2.90 -25.43 -10.45
C CYS A 110 3.24 -24.97 -9.02
N LYS A 111 4.07 -25.75 -8.34
CA LYS A 111 4.65 -25.41 -7.04
C LYS A 111 6.17 -25.51 -7.14
N ASN A 112 6.90 -24.60 -6.48
CA ASN A 112 8.34 -24.69 -6.36
C ASN A 112 8.77 -24.39 -4.91
N LEU A 113 9.98 -24.80 -4.53
CA LEU A 113 10.62 -24.38 -3.29
C LEU A 113 11.41 -23.09 -3.54
N ASP A 114 11.31 -22.11 -2.64
CA ASP A 114 12.15 -20.92 -2.72
C ASP A 114 13.54 -21.22 -2.16
N GLU A 115 14.52 -21.37 -3.04
CA GLU A 115 15.92 -21.59 -2.67
C GLU A 115 16.71 -20.27 -2.62
N ASN A 116 16.02 -19.13 -2.66
CA ASN A 116 16.58 -17.79 -2.82
C ASN A 116 17.52 -17.67 -4.04
N ASN A 117 17.28 -18.48 -5.07
CA ASN A 117 18.05 -18.44 -6.31
C ASN A 117 17.55 -17.32 -7.24
N ALA A 118 18.27 -17.11 -8.35
CA ALA A 118 17.94 -16.05 -9.31
C ALA A 118 16.53 -16.23 -9.91
N MET A 119 16.12 -17.48 -10.19
CA MET A 119 14.80 -17.76 -10.75
C MET A 119 13.67 -17.46 -9.77
N ASN A 120 13.83 -17.79 -8.48
CA ASN A 120 12.83 -17.45 -7.46
C ASN A 120 12.71 -15.93 -7.29
N ARG A 121 13.84 -15.21 -7.32
CA ARG A 121 13.85 -13.74 -7.30
C ARG A 121 13.10 -13.14 -8.49
N GLN A 122 13.40 -13.60 -9.70
CA GLN A 122 12.73 -13.14 -10.92
C GLN A 122 11.23 -13.45 -10.91
N ALA A 123 10.82 -14.65 -10.46
CA ALA A 123 9.41 -15.00 -10.34
C ALA A 123 8.68 -14.07 -9.35
N TYR A 124 9.32 -13.81 -8.20
CA TYR A 124 8.83 -12.85 -7.21
C TYR A 124 8.74 -11.44 -7.79
N GLU A 125 9.79 -10.91 -8.41
CA GLU A 125 9.78 -9.57 -9.02
C GLU A 125 8.70 -9.44 -10.10
N PHE A 126 8.63 -10.41 -11.01
CA PHE A 126 7.73 -10.37 -12.16
C PHE A 126 6.23 -10.35 -11.80
N GLY A 127 5.81 -11.05 -10.74
CA GLY A 127 4.36 -11.22 -10.51
C GLY A 127 3.97 -12.64 -10.15
N ASN A 128 4.73 -13.60 -10.67
CA ASN A 128 4.33 -14.99 -10.77
C ASN A 128 4.79 -15.82 -9.56
N TYR A 129 4.33 -15.41 -8.38
CA TYR A 129 4.76 -15.96 -7.09
C TYR A 129 3.63 -15.80 -6.08
N PHE A 130 2.99 -16.91 -5.70
CA PHE A 130 1.75 -16.91 -4.92
C PHE A 130 1.85 -17.80 -3.69
N GLN A 131 1.22 -17.37 -2.59
CA GLN A 131 1.16 -18.14 -1.34
C GLN A 131 0.21 -19.33 -1.47
N THR A 132 -0.93 -19.10 -2.09
CA THR A 132 -2.01 -20.08 -2.19
C THR A 132 -2.29 -20.47 -3.64
N ARG A 133 -2.87 -21.66 -3.81
CA ARG A 133 -3.34 -22.10 -5.13
C ARG A 133 -4.42 -21.19 -5.68
N GLU A 134 -5.33 -20.72 -4.83
CA GLU A 134 -6.43 -19.83 -5.21
C GLU A 134 -5.94 -18.50 -5.79
N GLN A 135 -4.88 -17.91 -5.20
CA GLN A 135 -4.22 -16.72 -5.77
C GLN A 135 -3.67 -17.00 -7.16
N ALA A 136 -3.02 -18.16 -7.36
CA ALA A 136 -2.50 -18.56 -8.67
C ALA A 136 -3.63 -18.84 -9.68
N GLU A 137 -4.75 -19.42 -9.26
CA GLU A 137 -5.94 -19.64 -10.10
C GLU A 137 -6.54 -18.32 -10.59
N LYS A 138 -6.71 -17.36 -9.68
CA LYS A 138 -7.19 -16.01 -10.02
C LYS A 138 -6.25 -15.30 -11.00
N ALA A 139 -4.94 -15.36 -10.75
CA ALA A 139 -3.94 -14.76 -11.64
C ALA A 139 -3.92 -15.41 -13.03
N ARG A 140 -4.08 -16.74 -13.10
CA ARG A 140 -4.12 -17.50 -14.36
C ARG A 140 -5.32 -17.11 -15.22
N GLU A 141 -6.50 -16.94 -14.62
CA GLU A 141 -7.68 -16.49 -15.37
C GLU A 141 -7.52 -15.06 -15.91
N LEU A 142 -6.88 -14.17 -15.16
CA LEU A 142 -6.54 -12.82 -15.63
C LEU A 142 -5.51 -12.84 -16.76
N GLN A 143 -4.44 -13.63 -16.62
CA GLN A 143 -3.42 -13.81 -17.65
C GLN A 143 -4.02 -14.34 -18.95
N LYS A 144 -4.90 -15.36 -18.86
CA LYS A 144 -5.59 -15.92 -20.02
C LYS A 144 -6.45 -14.89 -20.74
N LYS A 145 -7.18 -14.05 -20.00
CA LYS A 145 -7.97 -12.94 -20.59
C LYS A 145 -7.08 -11.94 -21.30
N ALA A 146 -6.01 -11.48 -20.65
CA ALA A 146 -5.06 -10.53 -21.24
C ALA A 146 -4.44 -11.07 -22.53
N TYR A 147 -4.06 -12.35 -22.57
CA TYR A 147 -3.54 -12.98 -23.79
C TYR A 147 -4.58 -13.03 -24.91
N GLN A 148 -5.83 -13.36 -24.59
CA GLN A 148 -6.92 -13.38 -25.58
C GLN A 148 -7.27 -11.98 -26.11
N GLU A 149 -7.11 -10.94 -25.30
CA GLU A 149 -7.37 -9.56 -25.72
C GLU A 149 -6.38 -9.07 -26.78
N VAL A 150 -5.10 -9.47 -26.69
CA VAL A 150 -4.09 -9.14 -27.71
C VAL A 150 -4.55 -9.58 -29.11
N TRP A 151 -5.05 -10.82 -29.23
CA TRP A 151 -5.50 -11.38 -30.50
C TRP A 151 -6.87 -10.90 -30.98
N LYS A 152 -7.65 -10.19 -30.14
CA LYS A 152 -8.95 -9.63 -30.54
C LYS A 152 -8.82 -8.29 -31.26
N HIS A 153 -7.66 -7.66 -31.18
CA HIS A 153 -7.36 -6.35 -31.77
C HIS A 153 -6.34 -6.43 -32.91
N GLU A 154 -6.04 -7.65 -33.38
CA GLU A 154 -5.35 -7.93 -34.65
C GLU A 154 -6.36 -8.33 -35.73
#